data_AF-A0A2S2P868-F1
#
_entry.id   AF-A0A2S2P868-F1
#
_cell.length_a   1.000
_cell.length_b   1.000
_cell.length_c   1.000
_cell.angle_alpha   90.00
_cell.angle_beta   90.00
_cell.angle_gamma   90.00
#
_symmetry.space_group_name_H-M   'P 1'
#
loop_
_entity.id
_entity.type
_entity.pdbx_description
1 polymer ?
#
loop_
_entity_poly.entity_id
_entity_poly.type
_entity_poly.pdbx_seq_one_letter_code
_entity_poly.pdbx_strand_id
1 'polypeptide(L)'
;MESGSSENWRDTLSLAIGENKLDGSALREFFQPLEEWLRNENLRTGQFIGWNYDGDYCKHSIETVNLQVYGGFYNGANSPVTSTLVLISLLSSLLICVNGHLM
;
A
#
# COMPACT_ATOMS: atom_id res chain seq x y z
N MET A 1 -0.15 -3.33 -38.44
CA MET A 1 0.27 -2.01 -37.91
C MET A 1 -0.25 -0.85 -38.78
N GLU A 2 -1.23 -1.09 -39.66
CA GLU A 2 -1.69 -0.10 -40.65
C GLU A 2 -2.57 1.00 -40.06
N SER A 3 -3.27 0.71 -38.96
CA SER A 3 -4.24 1.61 -38.32
C SER A 3 -3.64 2.87 -37.70
N GLY A 4 -2.33 2.92 -37.44
CA GLY A 4 -1.66 4.09 -36.85
C GLY A 4 -2.43 4.70 -35.66
N SER A 5 -2.81 5.97 -35.79
CA SER A 5 -3.67 6.68 -34.84
C SER A 5 -5.08 6.96 -35.38
N SER A 6 -5.49 6.32 -36.49
CA SER A 6 -6.82 6.53 -37.08
C SER A 6 -7.93 5.75 -36.36
N GLU A 7 -7.57 4.64 -35.71
CA GLU A 7 -8.49 3.79 -34.95
C GLU A 7 -8.29 3.96 -33.43
N ASN A 8 -9.29 3.58 -32.64
CA ASN A 8 -9.12 3.54 -31.19
C ASN A 8 -8.04 2.49 -30.81
N TRP A 9 -7.19 2.84 -29.85
CA TRP A 9 -6.11 1.95 -29.42
C TRP A 9 -6.63 0.60 -28.89
N ARG A 10 -7.82 0.55 -28.29
CA ARG A 10 -8.41 -0.71 -27.79
C ARG A 10 -8.84 -1.63 -28.92
N ASP A 11 -9.35 -1.07 -30.01
CA ASP A 11 -9.75 -1.85 -31.18
C ASP A 11 -8.51 -2.41 -31.88
N THR A 12 -7.46 -1.58 -32.01
CA THR A 12 -6.16 -2.02 -32.53
C THR A 12 -5.52 -3.09 -31.65
N LEU A 13 -5.62 -2.97 -30.32
CA LEU A 13 -5.13 -3.97 -29.36
C LEU A 13 -5.90 -5.29 -29.51
N SER A 14 -7.22 -5.23 -29.62
CA SER A 14 -8.09 -6.39 -29.79
C SER A 14 -7.78 -7.14 -31.10
N LEU A 15 -7.50 -6.39 -32.18
CA LEU A 15 -7.06 -6.98 -33.44
C LEU A 15 -5.68 -7.65 -33.34
N ALA A 16 -4.79 -7.14 -32.50
CA ALA A 16 -3.42 -7.64 -32.38
C ALA A 16 -3.30 -8.85 -31.46
N ILE A 17 -3.94 -8.82 -30.29
CA ILE A 17 -3.79 -9.83 -29.23
C ILE A 17 -5.11 -10.47 -28.77
N GLY A 18 -6.24 -10.09 -29.36
CA GLY A 18 -7.57 -10.60 -28.98
C GLY A 18 -8.15 -9.98 -27.70
N GLU A 19 -7.44 -9.02 -27.09
CA GLU A 19 -7.84 -8.35 -25.85
C GLU A 19 -8.08 -6.86 -26.08
N ASN A 20 -9.10 -6.30 -25.43
CA ASN A 20 -9.46 -4.88 -25.52
C ASN A 20 -9.03 -4.05 -24.30
N LYS A 21 -8.29 -4.67 -23.37
CA LYS A 21 -7.81 -4.07 -22.13
C LYS A 21 -6.31 -4.36 -21.99
N LEU A 22 -5.57 -3.41 -21.45
CA LEU A 22 -4.17 -3.62 -21.10
C LEU A 22 -4.07 -4.54 -19.86
N ASP A 23 -3.35 -5.65 -20.00
CA ASP A 23 -3.01 -6.57 -18.91
C ASP A 23 -1.48 -6.66 -18.74
N GLY A 24 -1.02 -6.64 -17.48
CA GLY A 24 0.38 -6.78 -17.10
C GLY A 24 0.84 -8.23 -16.94
N SER A 25 -0.07 -9.20 -17.05
CA SER A 25 0.22 -10.63 -16.87
C SER A 25 1.34 -11.14 -17.79
N ALA A 26 1.32 -10.79 -19.08
CA ALA A 26 2.35 -11.19 -20.04
C ALA A 26 3.76 -10.71 -19.64
N LEU A 27 3.86 -9.51 -19.04
CA LEU A 27 5.12 -8.99 -18.52
C LEU A 27 5.57 -9.79 -17.28
N ARG A 28 4.65 -10.16 -16.40
CA ARG A 28 4.94 -10.99 -15.23
C ARG A 28 5.37 -12.40 -15.62
N GLU A 29 4.72 -12.99 -16.62
CA GLU A 29 5.10 -14.30 -17.17
C GLU A 29 6.52 -14.26 -17.75
N PHE A 30 6.83 -13.23 -18.55
CA PHE A 30 8.18 -13.05 -19.10
C PHE A 30 9.27 -13.01 -18.02
N PHE A 31 9.00 -12.33 -16.90
CA PHE A 31 9.95 -12.20 -15.78
C PHE A 31 9.80 -13.27 -14.69
N GLN A 32 8.91 -14.24 -14.85
CA GLN A 32 8.61 -15.23 -13.82
C GLN A 32 9.86 -15.99 -13.32
N PRO A 33 10.78 -16.47 -14.18
CA PRO A 33 11.98 -17.17 -13.71
C PRO A 33 12.90 -16.29 -12.85
N LEU A 34 13.00 -15.00 -13.22
CA LEU A 34 13.80 -14.03 -12.46
C LEU A 34 13.14 -13.70 -11.12
N GLU A 35 11.82 -13.55 -11.10
CA GLU A 35 11.07 -13.31 -9.86
C GLU A 35 11.28 -14.46 -8.87
N GLU A 36 11.20 -15.70 -9.33
CA GLU A 36 11.40 -16.88 -8.49
C GLU A 36 12.82 -16.94 -7.93
N TRP A 37 13.82 -16.67 -8.77
CA TRP A 37 15.21 -16.58 -8.32
C TRP A 37 15.41 -15.49 -7.26
N LEU A 38 14.88 -14.29 -7.48
CA LEU A 38 14.99 -13.17 -6.54
C LEU A 38 14.33 -13.49 -5.20
N ARG A 39 13.18 -14.17 -5.22
CA ARG A 39 12.48 -14.59 -3.99
C ARG A 39 13.36 -15.54 -3.17
N ASN A 40 13.96 -16.53 -3.81
CA ASN A 40 14.85 -17.49 -3.14
C ASN A 40 16.13 -16.81 -2.62
N GLU A 41 16.71 -15.93 -3.41
CA GLU A 41 17.95 -15.23 -3.04
C GLU A 41 17.74 -14.26 -1.86
N ASN A 42 16.64 -13.52 -1.86
CA ASN A 42 16.28 -12.64 -0.75
C ASN A 42 16.06 -13.42 0.55
N LEU A 43 15.44 -14.60 0.48
CA LEU A 43 15.28 -15.50 1.64
C LEU A 43 16.64 -16.04 2.11
N ARG A 44 17.50 -16.46 1.19
CA ARG A 44 18.84 -16.99 1.48
C ARG A 44 19.74 -15.96 2.16
N THR A 45 19.62 -14.69 1.76
CA THR A 45 20.47 -13.59 2.24
C THR A 45 19.83 -12.80 3.39
N GLY A 46 18.56 -13.05 3.70
CA GLY A 46 17.82 -12.33 4.74
C GLY A 46 17.59 -10.85 4.41
N GLN A 47 17.42 -10.51 3.14
CA GLN A 47 17.21 -9.13 2.70
C GLN A 47 15.83 -8.61 3.10
N PHE A 48 15.78 -7.34 3.50
CA PHE A 48 14.52 -6.65 3.75
C PHE A 48 13.80 -6.34 2.43
N ILE A 49 12.53 -6.73 2.33
CA ILE A 49 11.69 -6.50 1.15
C ILE A 49 10.74 -5.35 1.38
N GLY A 50 10.80 -4.36 0.49
CA GLY A 50 10.04 -3.14 0.57
C GLY A 50 10.95 -1.94 0.77
N TRP A 51 10.35 -0.83 1.16
CA TRP A 51 11.04 0.43 1.41
C TRP A 51 10.61 0.94 2.78
N ASN A 52 11.56 1.44 3.56
CA ASN A 52 11.26 2.23 4.74
C ASN A 52 11.13 3.68 4.30
N TYR A 53 10.07 4.35 4.75
CA TYR A 53 9.99 5.79 4.61
C TYR A 53 11.04 6.42 5.53
N ASP A 54 12.08 7.01 4.97
CA ASP A 54 13.20 7.61 5.70
C ASP A 54 13.09 9.14 5.82
N GLY A 55 12.00 9.74 5.33
CA GLY A 55 11.65 11.15 5.58
C GLY A 55 11.51 11.98 4.30
N ASP A 56 11.01 13.22 4.47
CA ASP A 56 10.86 14.20 3.39
C ASP A 56 12.23 14.51 2.74
N TYR A 57 12.56 13.81 1.66
CA TYR A 57 13.70 14.19 0.79
C TYR A 57 13.55 15.62 0.24
N CYS A 58 12.35 16.19 0.29
CA CYS A 58 12.03 17.57 -0.08
C CYS A 58 12.22 18.59 1.07
N LYS A 59 12.57 18.18 2.29
CA LYS A 59 12.73 19.10 3.44
C LYS A 59 14.01 19.92 3.38
N HIS A 60 15.09 19.36 2.80
CA HIS A 60 16.39 20.03 2.77
C HIS A 60 16.44 21.27 1.86
N SER A 61 15.68 21.27 0.76
CA SER A 61 15.55 22.45 -0.11
C SER A 61 14.61 23.52 0.46
N ILE A 62 13.88 23.22 1.54
CA ILE A 62 12.89 24.12 2.12
C ILE A 62 13.34 24.73 3.46
N GLU A 63 14.20 24.05 4.22
CA GLU A 63 14.89 24.66 5.37
C GLU A 63 15.80 25.82 4.94
N THR A 64 16.41 25.76 3.76
CA THR A 64 17.24 26.84 3.20
C THR A 64 16.46 28.09 2.79
N VAL A 65 15.13 27.97 2.59
CA VAL A 65 14.25 29.09 2.21
C VAL A 65 13.24 29.47 3.29
N ASN A 66 13.32 28.85 4.48
CA ASN A 66 12.48 29.12 5.65
C ASN A 66 10.96 29.07 5.37
N LEU A 67 10.54 28.22 4.42
CA LEU A 67 9.12 27.99 4.16
C LEU A 67 8.62 26.84 5.03
N GLN A 68 7.38 26.94 5.53
CA GLN A 68 6.76 25.85 6.29
C GLN A 68 6.20 24.82 5.30
N VAL A 69 6.80 23.62 5.24
CA VAL A 69 6.21 22.48 4.51
C VAL A 69 5.29 21.73 5.45
N TYR A 70 4.02 21.69 5.11
CA TYR A 70 3.06 20.84 5.80
C TYR A 70 2.88 19.55 4.98
N GLY A 71 3.69 18.53 5.29
CA GLY A 71 3.63 17.20 4.67
C GLY A 71 3.76 16.12 5.73
N GLY A 72 2.66 15.45 6.09
CA GLY A 72 2.67 14.49 7.20
C GLY A 72 1.37 13.74 7.45
N PHE A 73 0.56 13.48 6.42
CA PHE A 73 -0.74 12.82 6.61
C PHE A 73 -0.74 11.29 6.44
N TYR A 74 0.33 10.68 5.95
CA TYR A 74 0.37 9.23 5.72
C TYR A 74 1.10 8.52 6.84
N ASN A 75 0.47 8.45 8.02
CA ASN A 75 0.60 7.41 9.05
C ASN A 75 -0.39 7.67 10.21
N GLY A 76 -1.61 8.08 9.88
CA GLY A 76 -2.67 8.26 10.89
C GLY A 76 -3.44 6.97 11.15
N ALA A 77 -2.84 5.97 11.83
CA ALA A 77 -3.59 4.97 12.61
C ALA A 77 -2.69 3.95 13.33
N ASN A 78 -2.45 4.17 14.63
CA ASN A 78 -2.79 3.27 15.74
C ASN A 78 -2.24 3.88 17.04
N SER A 79 -3.04 4.74 17.69
CA SER A 79 -2.73 5.13 19.07
C SER A 79 -3.12 3.95 19.98
N PRO A 80 -2.21 3.40 20.80
CA PRO A 80 -2.54 2.34 21.75
C PRO A 80 -3.62 2.78 22.75
N VAL A 81 -3.85 4.09 22.88
CA VAL A 81 -4.88 4.69 23.74
C VAL A 81 -6.30 4.32 23.28
N THR A 82 -6.54 4.19 21.97
CA THR A 82 -7.90 3.88 21.48
C THR A 82 -8.30 2.44 21.83
N SER A 83 -7.36 1.49 21.80
CA SER A 83 -7.61 0.09 22.13
C SER A 83 -7.83 -0.12 23.64
N THR A 84 -7.07 0.59 24.49
CA THR A 84 -7.24 0.48 25.95
C THR A 84 -8.54 1.10 26.45
N LEU A 85 -8.99 2.21 25.87
CA LEU A 85 -10.27 2.84 26.25
C LEU A 85 -11.49 1.96 25.92
N VAL A 86 -11.46 1.22 24.81
CA VAL A 86 -12.54 0.29 24.43
C VAL A 86 -12.60 -0.90 25.39
N LEU A 87 -11.45 -1.44 25.81
CA LEU A 87 -11.41 -2.52 26.80
C LEU A 87 -11.94 -2.06 28.17
N ILE A 88 -11.59 -0.84 28.61
CA ILE A 88 -12.07 -0.28 29.87
C ILE A 88 -13.59 -0.02 29.83
N SER A 89 -14.13 0.45 28.71
CA SER A 89 -15.58 0.69 28.58
C SER A 89 -16.40 -0.61 28.51
N LEU A 90 -15.85 -1.67 27.90
CA LEU A 90 -16.47 -2.99 27.92
C LEU A 90 -16.41 -3.64 29.31
N LEU A 91 -15.29 -3.47 30.03
CA LEU A 91 -15.14 -4.03 31.38
C LEU A 91 -16.06 -3.32 32.39
N SER A 92 -16.22 -1.99 32.27
CA SER A 92 -17.09 -1.22 33.16
C SER A 92 -18.57 -1.53 32.93
N SER A 93 -18.99 -1.67 31.67
CA SER A 93 -20.37 -2.06 31.35
C SER A 93 -20.69 -3.48 31.85
N LEU A 94 -19.74 -4.43 31.72
CA LEU A 94 -19.89 -5.77 32.27
C LEU A 94 -19.99 -5.76 33.81
N LEU A 95 -19.16 -4.96 34.50
CA LEU A 95 -19.24 -4.80 35.96
C LEU A 95 -20.59 -4.23 36.42
N ILE A 96 -21.14 -3.28 35.66
CA ILE A 96 -22.46 -2.71 35.94
C ILE A 96 -23.55 -3.75 35.69
N CYS A 97 -23.46 -4.56 34.62
CA CYS A 97 -24.42 -5.63 34.36
C CYS A 97 -24.39 -6.73 35.43
N VAL A 98 -23.21 -7.14 35.91
CA VAL A 98 -23.09 -8.17 36.95
C VAL A 98 -23.61 -7.67 38.30
N ASN A 99 -23.31 -6.41 38.67
CA ASN A 99 -23.81 -5.83 39.93
C ASN A 99 -25.28 -5.40 39.86
N GLY A 100 -25.80 -5.04 38.68
CA GLY A 100 -27.21 -4.73 38.46
C GLY A 100 -28.13 -5.94 38.39
N HIS A 101 -27.58 -7.15 38.20
CA HIS A 101 -28.35 -8.40 38.24
C HIS A 101 -28.47 -8.97 39.66
N LEU A 102 -27.70 -8.45 40.63
CA LEU A 102 -27.73 -8.86 42.04
C LEU A 102 -28.47 -7.87 42.95
N MET A 103 -29.32 -7.01 42.37
CA MET A 103 -30.24 -6.12 43.09
C MET A 103 -31.65 -6.22 42.52
#